data_AF-A0A6F9C6B5-F1
#
_entry.id   AF-A0A6F9C6B5-F1
#
_cell.length_a   1.000
_cell.length_b   1.000
_cell.length_c   1.000
_cell.angle_alpha   90.00
_cell.angle_beta   90.00
_cell.angle_gamma   90.00
#
_symmetry.space_group_name_H-M   'P 1'
#
loop_
_entity.id
_entity.type
_entity.pdbx_description
1 polymer ?
#
loop_
_entity_poly.entity_id
_entity_poly.type
_entity_poly.pdbx_seq_one_letter_code
_entity_poly.pdbx_strand_id
1 'polypeptide(L)'
;MNFEIQVSGQGSRTTSLSILRNKVRKHALSKAHTQAVKVAEQQKEAAIENAVETMTESYMKETEAVFRTAYHLAKKNRPFSDHESLIELQELNEQSIC
;
A
#
# COMPACT_ATOMS: atom_id res chain seq x y z
N MET A 1 -26.78 -34.40 16.39
CA MET A 1 -25.79 -33.82 17.32
C MET A 1 -25.99 -32.32 17.27
N ASN A 2 -26.53 -31.72 18.34
CA ASN A 2 -26.71 -30.27 18.41
C ASN A 2 -25.47 -29.66 19.04
N PHE A 3 -24.79 -28.77 18.33
CA PHE A 3 -23.70 -27.98 18.87
C PHE A 3 -24.27 -26.63 19.31
N GLU A 4 -24.38 -26.42 20.62
CA GLU A 4 -24.71 -25.11 21.18
C GLU A 4 -23.44 -24.24 21.24
N ILE A 5 -23.51 -23.08 20.61
CA ILE A 5 -22.47 -22.05 20.76
C ILE A 5 -22.70 -21.37 22.12
N GLN A 6 -21.95 -21.81 23.14
CA GLN A 6 -21.92 -21.10 24.42
C GLN A 6 -21.18 -19.76 24.25
N VAL A 7 -21.91 -18.66 24.43
CA VAL A 7 -21.31 -17.32 24.59
C VAL A 7 -20.41 -17.36 25.82
N SER A 8 -19.13 -17.00 25.67
CA SER A 8 -18.18 -17.00 26.79
C SER A 8 -18.58 -15.92 27.81
N GLY A 9 -19.34 -16.32 28.84
CA GLY A 9 -19.77 -15.42 29.91
C GLY A 9 -21.00 -15.92 30.68
N GLN A 10 -20.87 -17.01 31.44
CA GLN A 10 -21.86 -17.42 32.45
C GLN A 10 -21.73 -16.56 33.73
N GLY A 11 -21.83 -15.23 33.61
CA GLY A 11 -21.67 -14.31 34.74
C GLY A 11 -22.48 -13.01 34.58
N SER A 12 -22.82 -12.40 35.72
CA SER A 12 -23.51 -11.10 35.78
C SER A 12 -22.88 -10.07 34.82
N ARG A 13 -23.70 -9.23 34.19
CA ARG A 13 -23.27 -8.20 33.21
C ARG A 13 -22.09 -7.36 33.73
N THR A 14 -22.07 -7.07 35.03
CA THR A 14 -21.00 -6.31 35.69
C THR A 14 -19.65 -7.04 35.62
N THR A 15 -19.66 -8.36 35.83
CA THR A 15 -18.48 -9.24 35.74
C THR A 15 -17.98 -9.35 34.31
N SER A 16 -18.87 -9.48 33.33
CA SER A 16 -18.47 -9.53 31.91
C SER A 16 -17.79 -8.22 31.47
N LEU A 17 -18.31 -7.08 31.92
CA LEU A 17 -17.70 -5.77 31.65
C LEU A 17 -16.34 -5.61 32.35
N SER A 18 -16.16 -6.12 33.57
CA SER A 18 -14.87 -6.05 34.26
C SER A 18 -13.81 -6.91 33.57
N ILE A 19 -14.19 -8.10 33.10
CA ILE A 19 -13.32 -8.98 32.30
C ILE A 19 -12.92 -8.30 31.00
N LEU A 20 -13.86 -7.70 30.29
CA LEU A 20 -13.59 -6.98 29.05
C LEU A 20 -12.59 -5.83 29.27
N ARG A 21 -12.82 -4.99 30.28
CA ARG A 21 -11.90 -3.89 30.63
C ARG A 21 -10.50 -4.40 30.93
N ASN A 22 -10.39 -5.52 31.65
CA ASN A 22 -9.10 -6.15 31.91
C ASN A 22 -8.42 -6.68 30.65
N LYS A 23 -9.17 -7.27 29.71
CA LYS A 23 -8.64 -7.70 28.41
C LYS A 23 -8.12 -6.53 27.59
N VAL A 24 -8.90 -5.45 27.50
CA VAL A 24 -8.52 -4.22 26.79
C VAL A 24 -7.26 -3.61 27.40
N ARG A 25 -7.19 -3.50 28.73
CA ARG A 25 -5.99 -3.00 29.43
C ARG A 25 -4.77 -3.89 29.18
N LYS A 26 -4.92 -5.21 29.25
CA LYS A 26 -3.81 -6.14 28.95
C LYS A 26 -3.32 -6.00 27.51
N HIS A 27 -4.23 -5.85 26.55
CA HIS A 27 -3.86 -5.58 25.16
C HIS A 27 -3.11 -4.25 25.02
N ALA A 28 -3.63 -3.17 25.61
CA ALA A 28 -3.01 -1.84 25.52
C ALA A 28 -1.58 -1.82 26.09
N LEU A 29 -1.30 -2.66 27.10
CA LEU A 29 0.04 -2.81 27.68
C LEU A 29 0.86 -3.94 27.05
N SER A 30 0.30 -4.67 26.08
CA SER A 30 0.99 -5.77 25.45
C SER A 30 2.09 -5.26 24.51
N LYS A 31 3.19 -6.01 24.43
CA LYS A 31 4.31 -5.68 23.53
C LYS A 31 3.87 -5.54 22.08
N ALA A 32 2.92 -6.37 21.64
CA ALA A 32 2.38 -6.33 20.28
C ALA A 32 1.69 -4.98 20.00
N HIS A 33 0.86 -4.49 20.93
CA HIS A 33 0.21 -3.19 20.78
C HIS A 33 1.23 -2.05 20.75
N THR A 34 2.16 -2.02 21.71
CA THR A 34 3.20 -0.98 21.75
C THR A 34 4.04 -0.96 20.48
N GLN A 35 4.41 -2.13 19.94
CA GLN A 35 5.16 -2.21 18.70
C GLN A 35 4.34 -1.71 17.51
N ALA A 36 3.06 -2.08 17.40
CA ALA A 36 2.19 -1.62 16.33
C ALA A 36 2.01 -0.09 16.38
N VAL A 37 1.83 0.49 17.56
CA VAL A 37 1.74 1.95 17.75
C VAL A 37 3.04 2.62 17.32
N LYS A 38 4.19 2.10 17.75
CA LYS A 38 5.51 2.65 17.36
C LYS A 38 5.70 2.65 15.85
N VAL A 39 5.34 1.57 15.16
CA VAL A 39 5.41 1.50 13.69
C VAL A 39 4.49 2.54 13.04
N ALA A 40 3.27 2.69 13.55
CA ALA A 40 2.32 3.68 13.03
C ALA A 40 2.79 5.14 13.26
N GLU A 41 3.50 5.41 14.36
CA GLU A 41 4.11 6.72 14.63
C GLU A 41 5.32 6.97 13.72
N GLN A 42 6.21 5.99 13.58
CA GLN A 42 7.37 6.07 12.68
C GLN A 42 6.95 6.30 11.23
N GLN A 43 5.84 5.70 10.79
CA GLN A 43 5.30 5.93 9.45
C GLN A 43 4.89 7.40 9.23
N LYS A 44 4.41 8.09 10.27
CA LYS A 44 4.08 9.53 10.18
C LYS A 44 5.34 10.39 10.10
N GLU A 45 6.41 9.99 10.79
CA GLU A 45 7.70 10.69 10.77
C GLU A 45 8.44 10.49 9.44
N ALA A 46 8.30 9.31 8.82
CA ALA A 46 8.86 8.97 7.51
C ALA A 46 8.12 9.62 6.31
N ALA A 47 7.28 10.63 6.55
CA ALA A 47 6.52 11.29 5.49
C ALA A 47 7.41 11.87 4.37
N ILE A 48 8.58 12.40 4.73
CA ILE A 48 9.54 12.95 3.76
C ILE A 48 10.18 11.81 2.94
N GLU A 49 10.61 10.73 3.60
CA GLU A 49 11.20 9.57 2.92
C GLU A 49 10.21 8.95 1.93
N ASN A 50 8.96 8.74 2.35
CA ASN A 50 7.89 8.23 1.50
C ASN A 50 7.60 9.17 0.32
N ALA A 51 7.63 10.49 0.54
CA ALA A 51 7.43 11.47 -0.53
C ALA A 51 8.57 11.44 -1.56
N VAL A 52 9.81 11.32 -1.10
CA VAL A 52 10.99 11.18 -1.97
C VAL A 52 10.96 9.87 -2.75
N GLU A 53 10.57 8.76 -2.12
CA GLU A 53 10.40 7.47 -2.78
C GLU A 53 9.32 7.56 -3.87
N THR A 54 8.15 8.13 -3.55
CA THR A 54 7.06 8.33 -4.52
C THR A 54 7.50 9.19 -5.71
N MET A 55 8.22 10.28 -5.46
CA MET A 55 8.74 11.16 -6.52
C MET A 55 9.75 10.41 -7.40
N THR A 56 10.63 9.62 -6.79
CA THR A 56 11.63 8.82 -7.50
C THR A 56 10.95 7.74 -8.35
N GLU A 57 9.95 7.05 -7.81
CA GLU A 57 9.16 6.07 -8.56
C GLU A 57 8.45 6.69 -9.76
N SER A 58 7.84 7.87 -9.61
CA SER A 58 7.18 8.58 -10.71
C SER A 58 8.17 8.90 -11.83
N TYR A 59 9.33 9.48 -11.46
CA TYR A 59 10.38 9.81 -12.42
C TYR A 59 10.92 8.57 -13.15
N MET A 60 11.10 7.46 -12.43
CA MET A 60 11.55 6.20 -13.03
C MET A 60 10.51 5.62 -13.98
N LYS A 61 9.20 5.71 -13.67
CA LYS A 61 8.11 5.26 -14.55
C LYS A 61 8.04 6.06 -15.85
N GLU A 62 8.15 7.39 -15.75
CA GLU A 62 8.19 8.26 -16.93
C GLU A 62 9.38 7.89 -17.83
N THR A 63 10.56 7.73 -17.22
CA THR A 63 11.78 7.32 -17.91
C THR A 63 11.61 5.94 -18.56
N GLU A 64 11.05 4.97 -17.84
CA GLU A 64 10.79 3.62 -18.36
C GLU A 64 9.88 3.66 -19.60
N ALA A 65 8.80 4.45 -19.58
CA ALA A 65 7.88 4.57 -20.71
C ALA A 65 8.59 5.09 -21.98
N VAL A 66 9.41 6.13 -21.85
CA VAL A 66 10.19 6.70 -22.96
C VAL A 66 11.14 5.66 -23.57
N PHE A 67 11.85 4.91 -22.71
CA PHE A 67 12.77 3.86 -23.16
C PHE A 67 12.05 2.66 -23.77
N ARG A 68 10.89 2.26 -23.23
CA ARG A 68 10.04 1.20 -23.82
C ARG A 68 9.62 1.56 -25.24
N THR A 69 9.21 2.80 -25.47
CA THR A 69 8.83 3.28 -26.81
C THR A 69 10.03 3.26 -27.77
N ALA A 70 11.20 3.72 -27.34
CA ALA A 70 12.42 3.64 -28.16
C ALA A 70 12.80 2.18 -28.48
N TYR A 71 12.72 1.29 -27.49
CA TYR A 71 12.97 -0.14 -27.68
C TYR A 71 11.96 -0.77 -28.63
N HIS A 72 10.68 -0.41 -28.53
CA HIS A 72 9.64 -0.88 -29.43
C HIS A 72 9.94 -0.50 -30.89
N LEU A 73 10.34 0.76 -31.13
CA LEU A 73 10.74 1.22 -32.46
C LEU A 73 11.90 0.41 -33.02
N ALA A 74 12.96 0.26 -32.22
CA ALA A 74 14.13 -0.52 -32.61
C ALA A 74 13.76 -1.98 -32.93
N LYS A 75 12.96 -2.63 -32.06
CA LYS A 75 12.49 -4.00 -32.25
C LYS A 75 11.64 -4.19 -33.51
N LYS A 76 10.91 -3.14 -33.92
CA LYS A 76 10.09 -3.13 -35.13
C LYS A 76 10.83 -2.61 -36.36
N ASN A 77 12.12 -2.31 -36.26
CA ASN A 77 12.92 -1.67 -37.31
C ASN A 77 12.26 -0.38 -37.86
N ARG A 78 11.59 0.37 -36.98
CA ARG A 78 11.00 1.67 -37.32
C ARG A 78 12.02 2.80 -37.11
N PRO A 79 11.92 3.90 -37.87
CA PRO A 79 12.81 5.03 -37.69
C PRO A 79 12.57 5.72 -36.34
N PHE A 80 13.65 6.25 -35.74
CA PHE A 80 13.57 6.96 -34.47
C PHE A 80 12.80 8.29 -34.58
N SER A 81 12.61 8.83 -35.79
CA SER A 81 11.76 10.00 -36.04
C SER A 81 10.32 9.83 -35.56
N ASP A 82 9.85 8.59 -35.43
CA ASP A 82 8.49 8.29 -35.00
C ASP A 82 8.34 8.36 -33.46
N HIS A 83 9.45 8.48 -32.71
CA HIS A 83 9.48 8.37 -31.25
C HIS A 83 8.64 9.43 -30.54
N GLU A 84 8.83 10.70 -30.89
CA GLU A 84 8.11 11.83 -30.28
C GLU A 84 6.60 11.73 -30.52
N SER A 85 6.21 11.49 -31.79
CA SER A 85 4.79 11.33 -32.15
C SER A 85 4.10 10.16 -31.43
N LEU A 86 4.84 9.10 -31.10
CA LEU A 86 4.29 7.96 -30.37
C LEU A 86 4.15 8.23 -28.88
N ILE A 87 5.07 9.00 -28.29
CA ILE A 87 4.94 9.45 -26.90
C ILE A 87 3.72 10.35 -26.76
N GLU A 88 3.55 11.34 -27.64
CA GLU A 88 2.38 12.22 -27.66
C GLU A 88 1.08 11.42 -27.79
N LEU A 89 1.04 10.42 -28.67
CA LEU A 89 -0.10 9.52 -28.81
C LEU A 89 -0.37 8.68 -27.56
N GLN A 90 0.67 8.24 -26.84
CA GLN A 90 0.51 7.48 -25.59
C GLN A 90 -0.07 8.37 -24.48
N GLU A 91 0.41 9.61 -24.36
CA GLU A 91 -0.11 10.60 -23.41
C GLU A 91 -1.58 10.93 -23.68
N LEU A 92 -1.95 11.18 -24.95
CA LEU A 92 -3.32 11.51 -25.35
C LEU A 92 -4.31 10.36 -25.10
N ASN A 93 -3.85 9.12 -25.16
CA ASN A 93 -4.71 7.95 -25.01
C ASN A 93 -4.79 7.43 -23.56
N GLU A 94 -4.10 8.05 -22.60
CA GLU A 94 -3.95 7.56 -21.22
C GLU A 94 -3.54 6.07 -21.13
N GLN A 95 -2.94 5.53 -22.20
CA GLN A 95 -2.64 4.12 -22.35
C GLN A 95 -1.14 3.94 -22.57
N SER A 96 -0.51 3.25 -21.62
CA SER A 96 0.81 2.66 -21.81
C SER A 96 0.67 1.46 -22.75
N ILE A 97 0.64 1.71 -24.07
CA ILE A 97 0.68 0.66 -25.07
C ILE A 97 2.15 0.26 -25.26
N CYS A 98 2.65 -0.62 -24.38
CA CYS A 98 3.80 -1.53 -24.57
C CYS A 98 3.99 -2.48 -23.38
#